data_AF-A0A9W6DRD0-F1
#
_entry.id   AF-A0A9W6DRD0-F1
#
_cell.length_a   1.000
_cell.length_b   1.000
_cell.length_c   1.000
_cell.angle_alpha   90.00
_cell.angle_beta   90.00
_cell.angle_gamma   90.00
#
_symmetry.space_group_name_H-M   'P 1'
#
loop_
_entity.id
_entity.type
_entity.pdbx_description
1 polymer ?
#
loop_
_entity_poly.entity_id
_entity_poly.type
_entity_poly.pdbx_seq_one_letter_code
_entity_poly.pdbx_strand_id
1 'polypeptide(L)'
;MHVLGTLAILPSVALGAVLPAALQSAAKVAKRDSWGGSVSLGPTTSDIINAVTTIIPGAAPSTQNGELFLWPGMSNGTGDLIQTTLESWPSNSWCGATTGQWCVRASIFGSFGQLDGTGSPVNANDHVRIEYNLAADGETWTQNVTNALTGAALSSYSYAAGPYMTGYGTGTECDSDCTGTVAAQLYLNTTITLREADTSFGDTIATAAGATYTGLTSSEGGKVWSIATISIPAMGSETAVASSTASVATHATPTPSIAASSSADEATGSAAASVSQGSGPVSSFAASAAGSGAAAAPSSSNPGLKSGGSSGFGSAPFPSGIAPGSQSNSHSGGQSASGAGFESTTGDDNEPCPEQ
;
A
#
# COMPACT_ATOMS: atom_id res chain seq x y z
N MET A 1 -76.23 26.15 72.40
CA MET A 1 -76.43 26.89 71.14
C MET A 1 -75.15 26.74 70.34
N HIS A 2 -75.11 25.81 69.39
CA HIS A 2 -75.10 26.12 67.94
C HIS A 2 -74.04 27.18 67.60
N VAL A 3 -72.81 26.76 67.29
CA VAL A 3 -72.28 26.50 65.93
C VAL A 3 -72.20 27.79 65.12
N LEU A 4 -70.99 28.20 64.74
CA LEU A 4 -70.60 28.39 63.35
C LEU A 4 -69.09 28.68 63.28
N GLY A 5 -68.35 27.70 62.77
CA GLY A 5 -67.00 27.90 62.27
C GLY A 5 -67.06 28.46 60.86
N THR A 6 -66.17 29.40 60.56
CA THR A 6 -65.98 29.93 59.21
C THR A 6 -64.57 29.60 58.76
N LEU A 7 -64.53 28.61 57.87
CA LEU A 7 -63.41 28.13 57.09
C LEU A 7 -63.10 29.17 55.99
N ALA A 8 -61.90 29.74 55.96
CA ALA A 8 -61.42 30.56 54.86
C ALA A 8 -60.31 29.83 54.11
N ILE A 9 -60.56 29.64 52.82
CA ILE A 9 -59.83 28.82 51.85
C ILE A 9 -58.62 29.62 51.35
N LEU A 10 -57.41 29.05 51.49
CA LEU A 10 -56.20 29.54 50.82
C LEU A 10 -56.07 28.87 49.44
N PRO A 11 -55.67 29.59 48.38
CA PRO A 11 -55.50 29.03 47.05
C PRO A 11 -54.19 28.23 46.98
N SER A 12 -54.29 26.96 46.60
CA SER A 12 -53.16 26.13 46.22
C SER A 12 -52.59 26.63 44.88
N VAL A 13 -51.49 27.39 44.94
CA VAL A 13 -50.65 27.66 43.77
C VAL A 13 -49.81 26.41 43.53
N ALA A 14 -50.17 25.64 42.50
CA ALA A 14 -49.36 24.52 42.02
C ALA A 14 -48.07 25.07 41.40
N LEU A 15 -46.95 24.93 42.11
CA LEU A 15 -45.62 25.04 41.51
C LEU A 15 -45.43 23.82 40.60
N GLY A 16 -45.80 23.97 39.33
CA GLY A 16 -45.38 23.05 38.27
C GLY A 16 -43.86 23.15 38.13
N ALA A 17 -43.14 22.18 38.70
CA ALA A 17 -41.73 21.98 38.39
C ALA A 17 -41.63 21.50 36.94
N VAL A 18 -41.45 22.45 36.01
CA VAL A 18 -41.00 22.15 34.66
C VAL A 18 -39.54 21.72 34.79
N LEU A 19 -39.30 20.42 34.95
CA LEU A 19 -37.98 19.85 34.73
C LEU A 19 -37.63 20.11 33.26
N PRO A 20 -36.56 20.85 32.94
CA PRO A 20 -36.00 20.76 31.60
C PRO A 20 -35.45 19.33 31.48
N ALA A 21 -36.15 18.49 30.71
CA ALA A 21 -35.59 17.26 30.19
C ALA A 21 -34.42 17.68 29.30
N ALA A 22 -33.23 17.79 29.89
CA ALA A 22 -31.99 17.91 29.17
C ALA A 22 -31.88 16.66 28.32
N LEU A 23 -32.21 16.78 27.02
CA LEU A 23 -31.82 15.82 26.00
C LEU A 23 -30.30 15.73 26.09
N GLN A 24 -29.81 14.72 26.80
CA GLN A 24 -28.44 14.27 26.65
C GLN A 24 -28.37 13.63 25.27
N SER A 25 -28.15 14.46 24.25
CA SER A 25 -27.65 13.98 22.97
C SER A 25 -26.28 13.39 23.26
N ALA A 26 -26.24 12.08 23.51
CA ALA A 26 -25.00 11.32 23.46
C ALA A 26 -24.50 11.43 22.02
N ALA A 27 -23.64 12.41 21.76
CA ALA A 27 -22.87 12.45 20.55
C ALA A 27 -22.12 11.11 20.48
N LYS A 28 -22.51 10.25 19.54
CA LYS A 28 -21.74 9.06 19.22
C LYS A 28 -20.40 9.58 18.74
N VAL A 29 -19.40 9.57 19.62
CA VAL A 29 -18.03 9.82 19.23
C VAL A 29 -17.68 8.69 18.29
N ALA A 30 -17.59 8.99 16.99
CA ALA A 30 -17.08 8.04 16.02
C ALA A 30 -15.69 7.63 16.50
N LYS A 31 -15.48 6.33 16.68
CA LYS A 31 -14.18 5.83 17.10
C LYS A 31 -13.20 6.06 15.94
N ARG A 32 -12.01 6.53 16.26
CA ARG A 32 -10.99 6.89 15.26
C ARG A 32 -10.47 5.64 14.56
N ASP A 33 -10.07 5.82 13.30
CA ASP A 33 -9.30 4.86 12.52
C ASP A 33 -8.07 4.40 13.29
N SER A 34 -7.74 3.12 13.15
CA SER A 34 -6.61 2.50 13.81
C SER A 34 -5.68 1.84 12.80
N TRP A 35 -4.40 1.78 13.15
CA TRP A 35 -3.34 1.35 12.24
C TRP A 35 -2.63 0.13 12.81
N GLY A 36 -2.36 -0.85 11.95
CA GLY A 36 -1.48 -1.97 12.26
C GLY A 36 -0.03 -1.69 11.86
N GLY A 37 0.76 -2.75 11.72
CA GLY A 37 2.16 -2.63 11.31
C GLY A 37 2.31 -2.10 9.90
N SER A 38 3.45 -1.45 9.64
CA SER A 38 3.78 -0.88 8.32
C SER A 38 5.28 -0.87 8.05
N VAL A 39 5.64 -0.93 6.76
CA VAL A 39 7.00 -0.66 6.28
C VAL A 39 6.92 0.32 5.12
N SER A 40 7.79 1.33 5.11
CA SER A 40 7.82 2.35 4.06
C SER A 40 9.25 2.75 3.70
N LEU A 41 9.46 3.14 2.45
CA LEU A 41 10.65 3.84 1.96
C LEU A 41 10.23 5.15 1.31
N GLY A 42 11.04 6.18 1.52
CA GLY A 42 11.00 7.43 0.82
C GLY A 42 10.89 8.67 1.70
N PRO A 43 10.89 9.86 1.07
CA PRO A 43 10.97 10.04 -0.37
C PRO A 43 12.38 9.73 -0.93
N THR A 44 12.46 9.18 -2.14
CA THR A 44 13.68 9.21 -2.97
C THR A 44 13.90 10.61 -3.55
N THR A 45 15.15 10.93 -3.92
CA THR A 45 15.49 12.11 -4.73
C THR A 45 15.19 11.93 -6.23
N SER A 46 14.77 10.73 -6.65
CA SER A 46 14.31 10.39 -8.00
C SER A 46 12.78 10.15 -7.98
N ASP A 47 12.22 9.69 -9.10
CA ASP A 47 10.89 9.07 -9.15
C ASP A 47 11.00 7.54 -9.13
N ILE A 48 9.99 6.87 -8.60
CA ILE A 48 9.71 5.45 -8.81
C ILE A 48 9.02 5.30 -10.17
N ILE A 49 9.46 4.33 -10.98
CA ILE A 49 8.85 4.03 -12.30
C ILE A 49 8.26 2.62 -12.36
N ASN A 50 8.65 1.74 -11.44
CA ASN A 50 8.07 0.42 -11.29
C ASN A 50 8.22 -0.02 -9.83
N ALA A 51 7.19 -0.67 -9.30
CA ALA A 51 7.28 -1.36 -8.04
C ALA A 51 6.49 -2.66 -8.10
N VAL A 52 7.04 -3.69 -7.48
CA VAL A 52 6.54 -5.05 -7.51
C VAL A 52 6.60 -5.61 -6.10
N THR A 53 5.58 -6.32 -5.68
CA THR A 53 5.60 -7.11 -4.44
C THR A 53 4.69 -8.31 -4.56
N THR A 54 4.85 -9.31 -3.70
CA THR A 54 3.92 -10.43 -3.59
C THR A 54 3.46 -10.58 -2.16
N ILE A 55 2.18 -10.34 -1.89
CA ILE A 55 1.60 -10.49 -0.56
C ILE A 55 1.02 -11.89 -0.38
N ILE A 56 1.28 -12.50 0.77
CA ILE A 56 0.51 -13.59 1.35
C ILE A 56 -0.27 -12.96 2.52
N PRO A 57 -1.59 -12.77 2.39
CA PRO A 57 -2.34 -11.91 3.31
C PRO A 57 -2.64 -12.55 4.67
N GLY A 58 -2.59 -13.89 4.75
CA GLY A 58 -3.16 -14.62 5.87
C GLY A 58 -4.69 -14.59 5.84
N ALA A 59 -5.34 -15.27 6.78
CA ALA A 59 -6.80 -15.35 6.80
C ALA A 59 -7.44 -13.99 7.13
N ALA A 60 -8.47 -13.61 6.39
CA ALA A 60 -9.31 -12.48 6.77
C ALA A 60 -10.07 -12.81 8.07
N PRO A 61 -10.40 -11.82 8.91
CA PRO A 61 -11.29 -12.05 10.04
C PRO A 61 -12.60 -12.70 9.58
N SER A 62 -13.09 -13.69 10.32
CA SER A 62 -14.34 -14.40 9.98
C SER A 62 -15.58 -13.53 10.14
N THR A 63 -15.47 -12.47 10.94
CA THR A 63 -16.51 -11.46 11.15
C THR A 63 -15.86 -10.09 11.15
N GLN A 64 -16.54 -9.13 10.54
CA GLN A 64 -16.01 -7.81 10.32
C GLN A 64 -17.07 -6.75 10.66
N ASN A 65 -16.68 -5.80 11.50
CA ASN A 65 -17.54 -4.72 12.00
C ASN A 65 -17.41 -3.42 11.18
N GLY A 66 -16.27 -3.22 10.53
CA GLY A 66 -15.90 -2.02 9.77
C GLY A 66 -15.10 -2.39 8.53
N GLU A 67 -14.23 -1.50 8.07
CA GLU A 67 -13.47 -1.73 6.84
C GLU A 67 -11.99 -1.94 7.18
N LEU A 68 -11.49 -3.15 6.90
CA LEU A 68 -10.11 -3.52 7.12
C LEU A 68 -9.38 -3.59 5.78
N PHE A 69 -8.22 -2.94 5.70
CA PHE A 69 -7.42 -2.85 4.50
C PHE A 69 -6.00 -3.35 4.76
N LEU A 70 -5.50 -4.20 3.88
CA LEU A 70 -4.08 -4.42 3.68
C LEU A 70 -3.70 -3.71 2.38
N TRP A 71 -2.63 -2.93 2.38
CA TRP A 71 -2.18 -2.26 1.18
C TRP A 71 -0.67 -2.36 1.05
N PRO A 72 -0.18 -2.45 -0.20
CA PRO A 72 0.94 -1.63 -0.62
C PRO A 72 0.46 -0.50 -1.53
N GLY A 73 1.28 0.54 -1.63
CA GLY A 73 1.02 1.67 -2.51
C GLY A 73 2.21 2.61 -2.67
N MET A 74 2.04 3.58 -3.55
CA MET A 74 3.02 4.62 -3.86
C MET A 74 2.35 5.98 -3.90
N SER A 75 3.05 6.99 -3.39
CA SER A 75 2.62 8.38 -3.44
C SER A 75 3.83 9.31 -3.38
N ASN A 76 3.59 10.60 -3.60
CA ASN A 76 4.55 11.67 -3.36
C ASN A 76 4.21 12.47 -2.08
N GLY A 77 3.20 12.05 -1.33
CA GLY A 77 2.74 12.67 -0.09
C GLY A 77 1.83 13.90 -0.26
N THR A 78 1.55 14.34 -1.48
CA THR A 78 0.72 15.52 -1.76
C THR A 78 -0.30 15.34 -2.89
N GLY A 79 -0.16 14.29 -3.69
CA GLY A 79 -1.04 13.96 -4.81
C GLY A 79 -1.70 12.58 -4.63
N ASP A 80 -1.95 11.93 -5.76
CA ASP A 80 -2.63 10.64 -5.80
C ASP A 80 -1.85 9.54 -5.06
N LEU A 81 -2.60 8.58 -4.54
CA LEU A 81 -2.12 7.33 -3.94
C LEU A 81 -2.50 6.19 -4.87
N ILE A 82 -1.50 5.64 -5.55
CA ILE A 82 -1.64 4.43 -6.36
C ILE A 82 -1.47 3.24 -5.43
N GLN A 83 -2.49 2.40 -5.30
CA GLN A 83 -2.47 1.32 -4.31
C GLN A 83 -3.26 0.10 -4.75
N THR A 84 -2.92 -1.04 -4.17
CA THR A 84 -3.75 -2.23 -4.26
C THR A 84 -4.19 -2.58 -2.87
N THR A 85 -5.49 -2.76 -2.69
CA THR A 85 -6.06 -3.09 -1.39
C THR A 85 -6.49 -4.56 -1.38
N LEU A 86 -6.28 -5.22 -0.25
CA LEU A 86 -6.95 -6.45 0.13
C LEU A 86 -7.86 -6.11 1.29
N GLU A 87 -9.15 -6.33 1.09
CA GLU A 87 -10.19 -5.72 1.91
C GLU A 87 -11.05 -6.79 2.58
N SER A 88 -11.43 -6.51 3.82
CA SER A 88 -12.42 -7.27 4.57
C SER A 88 -13.40 -6.29 5.16
N TRP A 89 -14.64 -6.33 4.67
CA TRP A 89 -15.76 -5.48 5.07
C TRP A 89 -16.88 -6.31 5.70
N PRO A 90 -17.94 -5.70 6.29
CA PRO A 90 -19.07 -6.46 6.81
C PRO A 90 -19.79 -7.26 5.71
N SER A 91 -19.74 -6.79 4.46
CA SER A 91 -20.12 -7.54 3.27
C SER A 91 -19.04 -7.47 2.20
N ASN A 92 -18.62 -8.64 1.71
CA ASN A 92 -17.63 -8.80 0.65
C ASN A 92 -18.25 -9.31 -0.66
N SER A 93 -19.58 -9.22 -0.80
CA SER A 93 -20.30 -9.72 -1.98
C SER A 93 -19.93 -9.00 -3.28
N TRP A 94 -19.33 -7.80 -3.17
CA TRP A 94 -18.91 -6.98 -4.31
C TRP A 94 -17.76 -7.59 -5.12
N CYS A 95 -16.91 -8.41 -4.49
CA CYS A 95 -15.89 -9.20 -5.20
C CYS A 95 -16.22 -10.71 -5.23
N GLY A 96 -17.31 -11.14 -4.58
CA GLY A 96 -17.68 -12.56 -4.46
C GLY A 96 -16.89 -13.35 -3.41
N ALA A 97 -16.18 -12.69 -2.48
CA ALA A 97 -15.49 -13.38 -1.41
C ALA A 97 -16.44 -13.95 -0.36
N THR A 98 -16.03 -15.08 0.21
CA THR A 98 -16.70 -15.79 1.30
C THR A 98 -15.92 -15.62 2.62
N THR A 99 -16.46 -16.15 3.72
CA THR A 99 -15.84 -16.03 5.05
C THR A 99 -14.38 -16.50 5.04
N GLY A 100 -13.48 -15.64 5.55
CA GLY A 100 -12.04 -15.92 5.63
C GLY A 100 -11.24 -15.57 4.38
N GLN A 101 -11.90 -15.16 3.29
CA GLN A 101 -11.25 -14.61 2.09
C GLN A 101 -11.20 -13.08 2.15
N TRP A 102 -10.23 -12.51 1.43
CA TRP A 102 -10.17 -11.07 1.17
C TRP A 102 -10.74 -10.75 -0.20
N CYS A 103 -11.17 -9.50 -0.38
CA CYS A 103 -11.39 -8.93 -1.70
C CYS A 103 -10.17 -8.12 -2.13
N VAL A 104 -9.52 -8.48 -3.22
CA VAL A 104 -8.40 -7.70 -3.78
C VAL A 104 -8.86 -6.80 -4.92
N ARG A 105 -8.38 -5.56 -4.97
CA ARG A 105 -8.56 -4.66 -6.12
C ARG A 105 -7.39 -3.70 -6.31
N ALA A 106 -7.04 -3.45 -7.56
CA ALA A 106 -6.20 -2.31 -7.93
C ALA A 106 -7.00 -1.02 -7.80
N SER A 107 -6.37 0.05 -7.31
CA SER A 107 -7.11 1.22 -6.89
C SER A 107 -6.26 2.50 -6.91
N ILE A 108 -6.90 3.65 -7.09
CA ILE A 108 -6.24 4.95 -6.94
C ILE A 108 -7.12 5.89 -6.13
N PHE A 109 -6.50 6.51 -5.13
CA PHE A 109 -7.14 7.50 -4.28
C PHE A 109 -6.56 8.88 -4.55
N GLY A 110 -7.40 9.90 -4.65
CA GLY A 110 -6.96 11.28 -4.86
C GLY A 110 -8.06 12.27 -4.52
N SER A 111 -7.94 13.51 -5.00
CA SER A 111 -8.96 14.55 -4.78
C SER A 111 -10.34 14.19 -5.36
N PHE A 112 -10.39 13.22 -6.26
CA PHE A 112 -11.59 12.66 -6.88
C PHE A 112 -12.23 11.53 -6.07
N GLY A 113 -11.65 11.15 -4.92
CA GLY A 113 -12.08 10.00 -4.13
C GLY A 113 -11.37 8.71 -4.57
N GLN A 114 -12.02 7.57 -4.34
CA GLN A 114 -11.52 6.25 -4.69
C GLN A 114 -12.00 5.84 -6.08
N LEU A 115 -11.08 5.42 -6.95
CA LEU A 115 -11.38 4.76 -8.22
C LEU A 115 -10.77 3.37 -8.24
N ASP A 116 -11.55 2.38 -8.68
CA ASP A 116 -11.23 0.97 -8.50
C ASP A 116 -11.29 0.19 -9.82
N GLY A 117 -10.38 -0.77 -9.95
CA GLY A 117 -10.53 -1.89 -10.87
C GLY A 117 -11.52 -2.93 -10.35
N THR A 118 -11.89 -3.89 -11.21
CA THR A 118 -12.71 -5.03 -10.81
C THR A 118 -11.99 -5.84 -9.72
N GLY A 119 -12.70 -6.15 -8.63
CA GLY A 119 -12.15 -6.95 -7.54
C GLY A 119 -12.37 -8.45 -7.70
N SER A 120 -11.54 -9.24 -7.02
CA SER A 120 -11.63 -10.71 -6.98
C SER A 120 -11.44 -11.26 -5.57
N PRO A 121 -11.97 -12.45 -5.25
CA PRO A 121 -11.72 -13.09 -3.98
C PRO A 121 -10.31 -13.69 -3.96
N VAL A 122 -9.63 -13.62 -2.83
CA VAL A 122 -8.30 -14.20 -2.60
C VAL A 122 -8.26 -14.93 -1.26
N ASN A 123 -7.59 -16.07 -1.25
CA ASN A 123 -7.46 -16.94 -0.08
C ASN A 123 -6.27 -16.53 0.78
N ALA A 124 -6.27 -17.00 2.03
CA ALA A 124 -5.24 -16.71 3.02
C ALA A 124 -3.80 -16.97 2.56
N ASN A 125 -3.60 -18.02 1.76
CA ASN A 125 -2.30 -18.50 1.33
C ASN A 125 -2.00 -18.16 -0.14
N ASP A 126 -2.87 -17.39 -0.81
CA ASP A 126 -2.60 -16.98 -2.18
C ASP A 126 -1.39 -16.04 -2.22
N HIS A 127 -0.52 -16.27 -3.20
CA HIS A 127 0.60 -15.38 -3.48
C HIS A 127 0.10 -14.29 -4.43
N VAL A 128 -0.42 -13.20 -3.89
CA VAL A 128 -0.98 -12.11 -4.68
C VAL A 128 0.17 -11.21 -5.13
N ARG A 129 0.59 -11.34 -6.38
CA ARG A 129 1.57 -10.47 -7.03
C ARG A 129 0.90 -9.16 -7.42
N ILE A 130 1.51 -8.07 -7.02
CA ILE A 130 1.08 -6.70 -7.30
C ILE A 130 2.22 -6.00 -8.02
N GLU A 131 1.91 -5.43 -9.19
CA GLU A 131 2.86 -4.71 -10.00
C GLU A 131 2.30 -3.37 -10.45
N TYR A 132 3.04 -2.32 -10.14
CA TYR A 132 2.80 -0.96 -10.59
C TYR A 132 3.83 -0.58 -11.64
N ASN A 133 3.37 -0.05 -12.77
CA ASN A 133 4.25 0.32 -13.88
C ASN A 133 3.85 1.68 -14.44
N LEU A 134 4.81 2.60 -14.51
CA LEU A 134 4.64 3.85 -15.25
C LEU A 134 4.76 3.56 -16.75
N ALA A 135 3.69 3.85 -17.48
CA ALA A 135 3.63 3.65 -18.92
C ALA A 135 4.61 4.57 -19.66
N ALA A 136 4.84 4.24 -20.93
CA ALA A 136 5.78 4.96 -21.78
C ALA A 136 5.39 6.42 -22.07
N ASP A 137 4.13 6.81 -21.83
CA ASP A 137 3.68 8.20 -21.88
C ASP A 137 4.23 9.06 -20.73
N GLY A 138 4.80 8.42 -19.70
CA GLY A 138 5.37 9.08 -18.54
C GLY A 138 4.33 9.60 -17.55
N GLU A 139 3.05 9.29 -17.71
CA GLU A 139 1.95 9.85 -16.92
C GLU A 139 1.00 8.78 -16.38
N THR A 140 0.76 7.72 -17.17
CA THR A 140 -0.21 6.68 -16.84
C THR A 140 0.42 5.57 -16.02
N TRP A 141 -0.15 5.30 -14.85
CA TRP A 141 0.21 4.14 -14.05
C TRP A 141 -0.75 2.99 -14.33
N THR A 142 -0.18 1.83 -14.64
CA THR A 142 -0.93 0.57 -14.73
C THR A 142 -0.60 -0.29 -13.54
N GLN A 143 -1.65 -0.81 -12.91
CA GLN A 143 -1.59 -1.74 -11.81
C GLN A 143 -2.07 -3.08 -12.31
N ASN A 144 -1.28 -4.13 -12.16
CA ASN A 144 -1.67 -5.49 -12.47
C ASN A 144 -1.55 -6.35 -11.22
N VAL A 145 -2.64 -7.03 -10.89
CA VAL A 145 -2.74 -7.90 -9.72
C VAL A 145 -3.04 -9.32 -10.19
N THR A 146 -2.16 -10.25 -9.87
CA THR A 146 -2.26 -11.65 -10.31
C THR A 146 -1.95 -12.60 -9.16
N ASN A 147 -2.42 -13.83 -9.25
CA ASN A 147 -1.92 -14.91 -8.40
C ASN A 147 -0.58 -15.40 -8.99
N ALA A 148 0.51 -15.24 -8.24
CA ALA A 148 1.86 -15.54 -8.69
C ALA A 148 2.09 -17.04 -8.98
N LEU A 149 1.31 -17.93 -8.36
CA LEU A 149 1.45 -19.37 -8.55
C LEU A 149 0.63 -19.89 -9.72
N THR A 150 -0.59 -19.37 -9.91
CA THR A 150 -1.52 -19.84 -10.95
C THR A 150 -1.52 -18.99 -12.21
N GLY A 151 -1.03 -17.76 -12.14
CA GLY A 151 -1.09 -16.76 -13.22
C GLY A 151 -2.49 -16.14 -13.39
N ALA A 152 -3.46 -16.47 -12.54
CA ALA A 152 -4.81 -15.91 -12.64
C ALA A 152 -4.79 -14.39 -12.44
N ALA A 153 -5.49 -13.67 -13.32
CA ALA A 153 -5.73 -12.23 -13.15
C ALA A 153 -6.75 -12.01 -12.03
N LEU A 154 -6.42 -11.12 -11.09
CA LEU A 154 -7.24 -10.81 -9.92
C LEU A 154 -7.83 -9.40 -10.00
N SER A 155 -7.04 -8.44 -10.48
CA SER A 155 -7.48 -7.06 -10.71
C SER A 155 -6.52 -6.33 -11.65
N SER A 156 -7.00 -5.27 -12.28
CA SER A 156 -6.17 -4.34 -13.03
C SER A 156 -6.83 -2.97 -13.07
N TYR A 157 -6.03 -1.92 -13.02
CA TYR A 157 -6.50 -0.54 -13.16
C TYR A 157 -5.41 0.34 -13.75
N SER A 158 -5.79 1.26 -14.63
CA SER A 158 -4.87 2.23 -15.24
C SER A 158 -5.41 3.64 -15.11
N TYR A 159 -4.55 4.57 -14.69
CA TYR A 159 -4.93 5.97 -14.49
C TYR A 159 -3.74 6.92 -14.67
N ALA A 160 -4.00 8.11 -15.22
CA ALA A 160 -3.00 9.16 -15.39
C ALA A 160 -2.79 9.92 -14.07
N ALA A 161 -1.85 9.44 -13.25
CA ALA A 161 -1.52 9.98 -11.93
C ALA A 161 -0.19 10.78 -11.92
N GLY A 162 0.47 10.87 -13.07
CA GLY A 162 1.74 11.55 -13.26
C GLY A 162 2.97 10.76 -12.80
N PRO A 163 4.18 11.17 -13.21
CA PRO A 163 5.42 10.43 -12.96
C PRO A 163 5.97 10.53 -11.55
N TYR A 164 5.36 11.30 -10.66
CA TYR A 164 6.03 11.91 -9.50
C TYR A 164 6.07 11.04 -8.24
N MET A 165 5.94 9.72 -8.33
CA MET A 165 5.88 8.85 -7.15
C MET A 165 7.26 8.77 -6.49
N THR A 166 7.40 9.18 -5.23
CA THR A 166 8.70 9.22 -4.54
C THR A 166 8.78 8.31 -3.33
N GLY A 167 7.65 7.81 -2.84
CA GLY A 167 7.57 6.88 -1.72
C GLY A 167 6.84 5.60 -2.08
N TYR A 168 7.25 4.52 -1.45
CA TYR A 168 6.57 3.23 -1.45
C TYR A 168 6.27 2.84 -0.01
N GLY A 169 5.10 2.26 0.24
CA GLY A 169 4.78 1.74 1.56
C GLY A 169 3.83 0.58 1.51
N THR A 170 3.74 -0.10 2.66
CA THR A 170 2.74 -1.11 2.93
C THR A 170 2.30 -1.03 4.39
N GLY A 171 1.04 -1.35 4.65
CA GLY A 171 0.48 -1.31 6.00
C GLY A 171 -0.86 -2.01 6.12
N THR A 172 -1.36 -1.99 7.36
CA THR A 172 -2.72 -2.38 7.72
C THR A 172 -3.48 -1.18 8.26
N GLU A 173 -4.67 -0.94 7.74
CA GLU A 173 -5.57 0.14 8.14
C GLU A 173 -6.92 -0.43 8.54
N CYS A 174 -7.51 0.14 9.59
CA CYS A 174 -8.74 -0.36 10.20
C CYS A 174 -9.67 0.80 10.51
N ASP A 175 -10.72 0.90 9.71
CA ASP A 175 -11.66 2.00 9.70
C ASP A 175 -13.00 1.57 10.29
N SER A 176 -13.73 2.55 10.84
CA SER A 176 -15.11 2.35 11.28
C SER A 176 -15.29 1.16 12.23
N ASP A 177 -14.45 1.06 13.27
CA ASP A 177 -14.53 0.00 14.28
C ASP A 177 -14.25 -1.41 13.74
N CYS A 178 -13.44 -1.53 12.69
CA CYS A 178 -13.11 -2.82 12.10
C CYS A 178 -12.57 -3.85 13.12
N THR A 179 -12.82 -5.13 12.85
CA THR A 179 -12.07 -6.24 13.44
C THR A 179 -10.71 -6.29 12.77
N GLY A 180 -9.64 -6.07 13.54
CA GLY A 180 -8.26 -6.07 13.04
C GLY A 180 -7.80 -7.43 12.48
N THR A 181 -6.61 -7.46 11.88
CA THR A 181 -6.03 -8.68 11.31
C THR A 181 -5.84 -9.77 12.38
N VAL A 182 -6.15 -11.02 12.01
CA VAL A 182 -6.02 -12.21 12.89
C VAL A 182 -4.81 -13.09 12.54
N ALA A 183 -4.15 -12.79 11.43
CA ALA A 183 -2.95 -13.46 10.95
C ALA A 183 -1.88 -12.42 10.62
N ALA A 184 -0.62 -12.85 10.53
CA ALA A 184 0.45 -12.01 10.01
C ALA A 184 0.37 -11.93 8.47
N GLN A 185 0.80 -10.80 7.92
CA GLN A 185 0.93 -10.58 6.48
C GLN A 185 2.41 -10.72 6.11
N LEU A 186 2.69 -11.36 4.99
CA LEU A 186 4.03 -11.45 4.43
C LEU A 186 4.05 -10.79 3.06
N TYR A 187 5.02 -9.90 2.83
CA TYR A 187 5.32 -9.38 1.50
C TYR A 187 6.68 -9.90 1.09
N LEU A 188 6.74 -10.53 -0.07
CA LEU A 188 7.90 -11.24 -0.58
C LEU A 188 8.42 -10.54 -1.82
N ASN A 189 9.74 -10.52 -1.95
CA ASN A 189 10.46 -10.06 -3.15
C ASN A 189 9.95 -8.69 -3.63
N THR A 190 9.87 -7.74 -2.71
CA THR A 190 9.53 -6.36 -3.06
C THR A 190 10.68 -5.77 -3.85
N THR A 191 10.42 -5.25 -5.05
CA THR A 191 11.40 -4.55 -5.87
C THR A 191 10.84 -3.19 -6.26
N ILE A 192 11.67 -2.16 -6.13
CA ILE A 192 11.35 -0.77 -6.48
C ILE A 192 12.42 -0.30 -7.46
N THR A 193 11.99 0.12 -8.65
CA THR A 193 12.88 0.68 -9.67
C THR A 193 12.67 2.18 -9.76
N LEU A 194 13.75 2.91 -9.59
CA LEU A 194 13.80 4.35 -9.72
C LEU A 194 14.13 4.76 -11.15
N ARG A 195 13.70 5.96 -11.55
CA ARG A 195 14.06 6.57 -12.84
C ARG A 195 15.57 6.77 -12.94
N GLU A 196 16.12 7.45 -11.95
CA GLU A 196 17.54 7.70 -11.76
C GLU A 196 18.03 7.06 -10.45
N ALA A 197 19.33 6.80 -10.37
CA ALA A 197 19.91 6.19 -9.19
C ALA A 197 19.86 7.12 -7.97
N ASP A 198 19.44 6.58 -6.84
CA ASP A 198 19.50 7.23 -5.52
C ASP A 198 20.04 6.23 -4.50
N THR A 199 21.32 6.37 -4.17
CA THR A 199 22.01 5.48 -3.22
C THR A 199 21.56 5.67 -1.77
N SER A 200 20.85 6.76 -1.45
CA SER A 200 20.37 7.07 -0.11
C SER A 200 18.94 6.60 0.16
N PHE A 201 18.21 6.14 -0.87
CA PHE A 201 16.80 5.75 -0.71
C PHE A 201 16.61 4.65 0.34
N GLY A 202 17.50 3.67 0.43
CA GLY A 202 17.44 2.62 1.46
C GLY A 202 17.55 3.14 2.89
N ASP A 203 18.25 4.26 3.11
CA ASP A 203 18.42 4.86 4.44
C ASP A 203 17.11 5.46 4.98
N THR A 204 16.11 5.62 4.11
CA THR A 204 14.79 6.15 4.45
C THR A 204 13.83 5.10 5.00
N ILE A 205 14.23 3.82 5.03
CA ILE A 205 13.33 2.75 5.44
C ILE A 205 12.85 2.95 6.88
N ALA A 206 11.53 2.91 7.06
CA ALA A 206 10.88 3.04 8.34
C ALA A 206 9.95 1.86 8.58
N THR A 207 9.81 1.49 9.86
CA THR A 207 8.88 0.46 10.32
C THR A 207 8.04 1.00 11.46
N ALA A 208 6.83 0.51 11.59
CA ALA A 208 5.97 0.80 12.72
C ALA A 208 5.20 -0.46 13.14
N ALA A 209 4.68 -0.42 14.36
CA ALA A 209 3.73 -1.39 14.85
C ALA A 209 4.19 -2.86 14.64
N GLY A 210 5.40 -3.15 15.15
CA GLY A 210 5.98 -4.50 15.16
C GLY A 210 6.34 -5.08 13.79
N ALA A 211 6.14 -4.33 12.69
CA ALA A 211 6.52 -4.76 11.37
C ALA A 211 8.05 -4.87 11.25
N THR A 212 8.51 -5.86 10.50
CA THR A 212 9.94 -6.12 10.27
C THR A 212 10.21 -6.34 8.79
N TYR A 213 11.46 -6.16 8.38
CA TYR A 213 11.92 -6.49 7.04
C TYR A 213 13.30 -7.15 7.07
N THR A 214 13.62 -7.90 6.03
CA THR A 214 14.95 -8.52 5.83
C THR A 214 15.40 -8.40 4.38
N GLY A 215 16.71 -8.40 4.18
CA GLY A 215 17.31 -8.42 2.84
C GLY A 215 17.09 -7.14 2.03
N LEU A 216 17.02 -5.97 2.69
CA LEU A 216 17.08 -4.69 1.98
C LEU A 216 18.45 -4.57 1.28
N THR A 217 18.44 -4.48 -0.05
CA THR A 217 19.65 -4.30 -0.86
C THR A 217 19.37 -3.40 -2.04
N SER A 218 20.44 -2.89 -2.68
CA SER A 218 20.36 -2.11 -3.91
C SER A 218 21.26 -2.71 -5.00
N SER A 219 20.85 -2.58 -6.26
CA SER A 219 21.66 -2.86 -7.44
C SER A 219 21.63 -1.67 -8.40
N GLU A 220 22.37 -1.77 -9.51
CA GLU A 220 22.43 -0.74 -10.55
C GLU A 220 22.79 0.66 -10.01
N GLY A 221 23.70 0.71 -9.03
CA GLY A 221 24.15 1.96 -8.42
C GLY A 221 23.11 2.68 -7.57
N GLY A 222 22.07 2.00 -7.09
CA GLY A 222 20.98 2.61 -6.31
C GLY A 222 19.73 2.91 -7.14
N LYS A 223 19.66 2.39 -8.37
CA LYS A 223 18.47 2.51 -9.22
C LYS A 223 17.41 1.45 -8.92
N VAL A 224 17.82 0.25 -8.53
CA VAL A 224 16.90 -0.84 -8.19
C VAL A 224 17.11 -1.20 -6.73
N TRP A 225 16.03 -1.22 -5.96
CA TRP A 225 16.01 -1.57 -4.55
C TRP A 225 15.15 -2.80 -4.34
N SER A 226 15.62 -3.72 -3.49
CA SER A 226 14.92 -4.96 -3.20
C SER A 226 14.82 -5.21 -1.70
N ILE A 227 13.68 -5.75 -1.27
CA ILE A 227 13.45 -6.27 0.08
C ILE A 227 12.98 -7.71 -0.06
N ALA A 228 13.73 -8.65 0.50
CA ALA A 228 13.43 -10.06 0.37
C ALA A 228 12.12 -10.44 1.07
N THR A 229 11.92 -9.93 2.28
CA THR A 229 10.70 -10.20 3.06
C THR A 229 10.36 -9.02 3.95
N ILE A 230 9.09 -8.63 3.96
CA ILE A 230 8.46 -7.79 4.98
C ILE A 230 7.45 -8.66 5.73
N SER A 231 7.43 -8.57 7.05
CA SER A 231 6.46 -9.25 7.90
C SER A 231 5.73 -8.23 8.75
N ILE A 232 4.40 -8.21 8.62
CA ILE A 232 3.51 -7.38 9.43
C ILE A 232 2.74 -8.30 10.38
N PRO A 233 2.82 -8.10 11.71
CA PRO A 233 2.12 -8.94 12.66
C PRO A 233 0.60 -8.69 12.62
N ALA A 234 -0.16 -9.67 13.11
CA ALA A 234 -1.60 -9.49 13.37
C ALA A 234 -1.82 -8.34 14.37
N MET A 235 -2.83 -7.50 14.13
CA MET A 235 -3.16 -6.37 15.00
C MET A 235 -3.38 -6.85 16.44
N GLY A 236 -2.73 -6.20 17.41
CA GLY A 236 -2.79 -6.54 18.84
C GLY A 236 -1.76 -7.58 19.31
N SER A 237 -1.02 -8.23 18.41
CA SER A 237 0.06 -9.17 18.78
C SER A 237 1.32 -8.47 19.32
N GLU A 238 1.42 -7.15 19.16
CA GLU A 238 2.56 -6.36 19.59
C GLU A 238 2.73 -6.24 21.10
N THR A 239 1.62 -6.31 21.84
CA THR A 239 1.65 -6.28 23.31
C THR A 239 2.44 -7.48 23.86
N ALA A 240 2.49 -8.61 23.13
CA ALA A 240 3.23 -9.79 23.54
C ALA A 240 4.76 -9.65 23.41
N VAL A 241 5.25 -8.80 22.48
CA VAL A 241 6.70 -8.58 22.27
C VAL A 241 7.24 -7.54 23.25
N ALA A 242 6.45 -6.50 23.56
CA ALA A 242 6.82 -5.51 24.58
C ALA A 242 6.85 -6.12 26.01
N SER A 243 6.00 -7.11 26.30
CA SER A 243 6.02 -7.82 27.60
C SER A 243 7.20 -8.79 27.77
N SER A 244 7.79 -9.31 26.70
CA SER A 244 8.90 -10.29 26.78
C SER A 244 10.29 -9.65 26.85
N THR A 245 10.41 -8.36 26.51
CA THR A 245 11.68 -7.60 26.59
C THR A 245 11.83 -6.78 27.89
N ALA A 246 10.77 -6.63 28.68
CA ALA A 246 10.81 -5.91 29.96
C ALA A 246 11.42 -6.71 31.14
N SER A 247 11.74 -8.00 30.96
CA SER A 247 12.20 -8.89 32.04
C SER A 247 13.69 -9.26 32.06
N VAL A 248 14.55 -8.69 31.20
CA VAL A 248 16.01 -8.85 31.34
C VAL A 248 16.74 -7.52 31.16
N ALA A 249 16.72 -6.71 32.22
CA ALA A 249 17.71 -5.67 32.43
C ALA A 249 18.10 -5.66 33.91
N THR A 250 18.91 -6.65 34.32
CA THR A 250 19.80 -6.50 35.47
C THR A 250 21.23 -6.39 34.97
N HIS A 251 21.66 -5.14 34.99
CA HIS A 251 23.02 -4.63 35.13
C HIS A 251 24.06 -5.66 35.61
N ALA A 252 25.03 -5.97 34.74
CA ALA A 252 26.34 -6.46 35.16
C ALA A 252 27.43 -5.73 34.36
N THR A 253 28.20 -4.92 35.08
CA THR A 253 29.33 -4.14 34.59
C THR A 253 30.51 -5.05 34.22
N PRO A 254 31.14 -4.92 33.04
CA PRO A 254 32.45 -5.52 32.81
C PRO A 254 33.57 -4.58 33.26
N THR A 255 34.43 -5.08 34.14
CA THR A 255 35.71 -4.48 34.53
C THR A 255 36.75 -4.77 33.43
N PRO A 256 37.66 -3.84 33.07
CA PRO A 256 38.68 -4.11 32.07
C PRO A 256 39.85 -4.87 32.70
N SER A 257 40.26 -5.99 32.07
CA SER A 257 41.53 -6.66 32.34
C SER A 257 42.48 -6.47 31.17
N ILE A 258 43.71 -6.11 31.53
CA ILE A 258 44.80 -5.66 30.66
C ILE A 258 45.71 -6.86 30.33
N ALA A 259 46.15 -6.90 29.06
CA ALA A 259 47.37 -7.50 28.48
C ALA A 259 47.68 -9.00 28.63
N ALA A 260 47.94 -9.64 27.47
CA ALA A 260 49.27 -10.19 27.18
C ALA A 260 49.46 -10.35 25.66
N SER A 261 50.57 -9.78 25.18
CA SER A 261 51.11 -9.91 23.83
C SER A 261 51.84 -11.23 23.64
N SER A 262 51.81 -11.79 22.43
CA SER A 262 52.93 -12.55 21.87
C SER A 262 52.95 -12.43 20.35
N SER A 263 54.11 -12.03 19.86
CA SER A 263 54.49 -11.64 18.50
C SER A 263 55.02 -12.81 17.66
N ALA A 264 54.95 -12.58 16.34
CA ALA A 264 55.81 -13.08 15.25
C ALA A 264 55.72 -14.57 14.84
N ASP A 265 55.41 -14.81 13.57
CA ASP A 265 56.47 -15.13 12.59
C ASP A 265 56.01 -14.91 11.13
N GLU A 266 56.91 -14.30 10.36
CA GLU A 266 56.92 -14.18 8.90
C GLU A 266 57.27 -15.52 8.24
N ALA A 267 56.75 -15.75 7.03
CA ALA A 267 57.53 -16.45 5.99
C ALA A 267 57.04 -16.09 4.58
N THR A 268 57.91 -15.39 3.88
CA THR A 268 57.99 -15.15 2.42
C THR A 268 58.10 -16.44 1.60
N GLY A 269 57.57 -16.42 0.36
CA GLY A 269 57.89 -17.42 -0.66
C GLY A 269 57.41 -17.02 -2.06
N SER A 270 58.30 -16.40 -2.84
CA SER A 270 58.19 -16.17 -4.29
C SER A 270 58.72 -17.36 -5.10
N ALA A 271 58.07 -17.68 -6.23
CA ALA A 271 58.63 -18.13 -7.53
C ALA A 271 57.45 -18.61 -8.42
N ALA A 272 57.13 -18.06 -9.58
CA ALA A 272 57.85 -17.85 -10.86
C ALA A 272 57.40 -18.85 -11.96
N ALA A 273 56.82 -18.26 -13.01
CA ALA A 273 56.89 -18.60 -14.45
C ALA A 273 56.39 -19.96 -14.99
N SER A 274 55.51 -19.89 -16.00
CA SER A 274 55.81 -20.40 -17.34
C SER A 274 54.83 -19.91 -18.41
N VAL A 275 55.43 -19.56 -19.55
CA VAL A 275 54.89 -19.06 -20.83
C VAL A 275 54.38 -20.20 -21.71
N SER A 276 53.36 -19.98 -22.55
CA SER A 276 53.36 -20.49 -23.94
C SER A 276 52.37 -19.74 -24.84
N GLN A 277 52.91 -19.24 -25.95
CA GLN A 277 52.25 -18.68 -27.13
C GLN A 277 51.57 -19.76 -27.99
N GLY A 278 50.59 -19.34 -28.80
CA GLY A 278 50.07 -20.13 -29.93
C GLY A 278 49.33 -19.23 -30.92
N SER A 279 49.83 -19.17 -32.15
CA SER A 279 49.55 -18.17 -33.19
C SER A 279 48.48 -18.59 -34.22
N GLY A 280 47.59 -17.65 -34.60
CA GLY A 280 47.00 -17.41 -35.94
C GLY A 280 46.10 -18.48 -36.61
N PRO A 281 45.46 -18.20 -37.78
CA PRO A 281 45.51 -16.98 -38.62
C PRO A 281 44.15 -16.40 -39.11
N VAL A 282 44.27 -15.18 -39.65
CA VAL A 282 43.46 -14.33 -40.59
C VAL A 282 42.23 -14.91 -41.33
N SER A 283 41.15 -14.14 -41.58
CA SER A 283 40.97 -13.21 -42.74
C SER A 283 39.67 -12.40 -42.56
N SER A 284 39.67 -11.06 -42.44
CA SER A 284 39.54 -10.01 -43.48
C SER A 284 38.25 -10.01 -44.32
N PHE A 285 37.38 -9.01 -44.11
CA PHE A 285 36.84 -8.16 -45.18
C PHE A 285 36.59 -6.73 -44.67
N ALA A 286 37.25 -5.80 -45.36
CA ALA A 286 37.10 -4.34 -45.41
C ALA A 286 35.71 -3.96 -45.99
N ALA A 287 35.26 -2.71 -46.12
CA ALA A 287 35.46 -1.37 -45.55
C ALA A 287 34.56 -0.44 -46.40
N SER A 288 34.03 0.64 -45.84
CA SER A 288 33.82 1.99 -46.44
C SER A 288 32.88 2.77 -45.52
N ALA A 289 33.31 3.85 -44.83
CA ALA A 289 33.60 5.22 -45.32
C ALA A 289 32.32 5.88 -45.90
N ALA A 290 31.92 7.12 -45.62
CA ALA A 290 32.48 8.31 -44.96
C ALA A 290 31.26 9.15 -44.47
N GLY A 291 31.33 10.03 -43.47
CA GLY A 291 31.92 11.39 -43.53
C GLY A 291 30.90 12.37 -42.91
N SER A 292 31.25 13.00 -41.78
CA SER A 292 31.59 14.44 -41.69
C SER A 292 30.40 15.41 -41.61
N GLY A 293 30.26 16.10 -40.48
CA GLY A 293 29.41 17.29 -40.34
C GLY A 293 29.46 17.86 -38.93
N ALA A 294 30.07 19.04 -38.78
CA ALA A 294 30.39 19.69 -37.53
C ALA A 294 29.34 20.71 -37.06
N ALA A 295 29.38 20.96 -35.73
CA ALA A 295 29.14 22.22 -35.01
C ALA A 295 27.75 22.89 -34.99
N ALA A 296 27.21 23.10 -33.78
CA ALA A 296 27.09 24.43 -33.16
C ALA A 296 26.43 24.34 -31.76
N ALA A 297 27.06 24.99 -30.77
CA ALA A 297 26.39 25.49 -29.55
C ALA A 297 25.66 26.82 -29.87
N PRO A 298 24.74 27.32 -29.02
CA PRO A 298 25.20 28.16 -27.91
C PRO A 298 24.32 28.20 -26.62
N SER A 299 24.99 28.63 -25.54
CA SER A 299 24.58 29.56 -24.48
C SER A 299 23.29 29.37 -23.64
N SER A 300 23.52 29.00 -22.38
CA SER A 300 23.11 29.67 -21.13
C SER A 300 21.89 30.61 -21.09
N SER A 301 20.95 30.32 -20.18
CA SER A 301 20.54 31.27 -19.14
C SER A 301 19.88 30.57 -17.95
N ASN A 302 20.48 30.79 -16.78
CA ASN A 302 19.91 30.57 -15.45
C ASN A 302 18.94 31.72 -15.16
N PRO A 303 17.88 31.53 -14.35
CA PRO A 303 18.00 32.07 -13.00
C PRO A 303 17.25 31.29 -11.90
N GLY A 304 17.84 31.31 -10.71
CA GLY A 304 17.06 31.59 -9.50
C GLY A 304 16.96 30.47 -8.47
N LEU A 305 18.04 30.24 -7.73
CA LEU A 305 17.96 29.71 -6.37
C LEU A 305 17.06 30.61 -5.51
N LYS A 306 16.03 30.04 -4.89
CA LYS A 306 15.52 30.49 -3.60
C LYS A 306 15.56 29.31 -2.63
N SER A 307 16.49 29.41 -1.69
CA SER A 307 16.57 28.59 -0.49
C SER A 307 15.35 28.82 0.40
N GLY A 308 14.55 27.79 0.60
CA GLY A 308 13.59 27.67 1.69
C GLY A 308 13.75 26.28 2.29
N GLY A 309 14.17 26.20 3.56
CA GLY A 309 14.55 24.95 4.21
C GLY A 309 13.40 23.94 4.25
N SER A 310 13.67 22.72 3.77
CA SER A 310 12.80 21.57 3.97
C SER A 310 13.11 20.92 5.32
N SER A 311 12.22 21.13 6.28
CA SER A 311 11.88 20.10 7.27
C SER A 311 11.19 18.98 6.49
N GLY A 312 11.73 17.79 6.27
CA GLY A 312 12.27 16.90 7.28
C GLY A 312 11.27 15.77 7.42
N PHE A 313 11.34 14.75 6.54
CA PHE A 313 10.65 13.47 6.69
C PHE A 313 11.30 12.71 7.85
N GLY A 314 10.93 13.09 9.06
CA GLY A 314 11.35 12.45 10.29
C GLY A 314 10.19 11.68 10.90
N SER A 315 10.29 10.35 10.87
CA SER A 315 9.88 9.44 11.95
C SER A 315 8.49 9.65 12.58
N ALA A 316 7.47 10.04 11.82
CA ALA A 316 6.08 10.04 12.28
C ALA A 316 5.20 9.23 11.31
N PRO A 317 4.24 8.44 11.83
CA PRO A 317 3.28 7.75 10.98
C PRO A 317 2.54 8.79 10.14
N PHE A 318 2.14 8.42 8.93
CA PHE A 318 1.30 9.22 8.03
C PHE A 318 0.39 10.17 8.82
N PRO A 319 0.57 11.50 8.71
CA PRO A 319 -0.28 12.41 9.46
C PRO A 319 -1.72 12.19 9.02
N SER A 320 -2.57 12.00 10.03
CA SER A 320 -4.02 11.88 9.93
C SER A 320 -4.59 12.85 8.91
N GLY A 321 -5.13 12.31 7.81
CA GLY A 321 -5.64 13.12 6.71
C GLY A 321 -6.60 12.31 5.84
N ILE A 322 -7.79 12.06 6.37
CA ILE A 322 -9.01 11.63 5.66
C ILE A 322 -8.82 10.37 4.80
N ALA A 323 -9.07 9.22 5.42
CA ALA A 323 -9.47 8.00 4.71
C ALA A 323 -10.75 8.29 3.88
N PRO A 324 -10.95 7.62 2.73
CA PRO A 324 -12.11 7.80 1.86
C PRO A 324 -13.40 7.49 2.63
N GLY A 325 -14.12 8.53 3.04
CA GLY A 325 -15.45 8.37 3.60
C GLY A 325 -16.36 7.65 2.59
N SER A 326 -16.99 6.56 3.02
CA SER A 326 -17.97 5.80 2.26
C SER A 326 -19.07 6.72 1.72
N GLN A 327 -18.98 7.13 0.46
CA GLN A 327 -20.16 7.65 -0.25
C GLN A 327 -20.96 6.45 -0.74
N SER A 328 -21.93 6.03 0.07
CA SER A 328 -22.94 5.06 -0.33
C SER A 328 -23.82 5.66 -1.44
N ASN A 329 -23.47 5.42 -2.69
CA ASN A 329 -24.29 5.85 -3.82
C ASN A 329 -25.39 4.80 -4.07
N SER A 330 -26.58 5.05 -3.51
CA SER A 330 -27.78 4.24 -3.74
C SER A 330 -28.22 4.33 -5.20
N HIS A 331 -28.03 3.25 -5.97
CA HIS A 331 -28.61 3.11 -7.31
C HIS A 331 -30.10 2.79 -7.19
N SER A 332 -30.95 3.81 -7.41
CA SER A 332 -32.37 3.63 -7.70
C SER A 332 -32.56 3.25 -9.17
N GLY A 333 -33.16 2.08 -9.42
CA GLY A 333 -33.55 1.62 -10.74
C GLY A 333 -34.58 2.53 -11.40
N GLY A 334 -34.35 2.86 -12.66
CA GLY A 334 -35.29 3.52 -13.55
C GLY A 334 -35.55 2.64 -14.77
N GLN A 335 -36.74 2.05 -14.82
CA GLN A 335 -37.32 1.49 -16.04
C GLN A 335 -37.47 2.59 -17.10
N SER A 336 -37.15 2.29 -18.35
CA SER A 336 -37.69 3.06 -19.48
C SER A 336 -37.98 2.13 -20.64
N ALA A 337 -39.23 2.17 -21.08
CA ALA A 337 -39.76 1.44 -22.21
C ALA A 337 -39.72 2.30 -23.48
N SER A 338 -39.81 1.58 -24.62
CA SER A 338 -40.32 2.00 -25.94
C SER A 338 -39.43 2.82 -26.88
N GLY A 339 -39.33 2.33 -28.13
CA GLY A 339 -38.84 3.07 -29.29
C GLY A 339 -38.46 2.15 -30.46
N ALA A 340 -39.30 2.12 -31.50
CA ALA A 340 -39.32 1.18 -32.63
C ALA A 340 -38.38 1.53 -33.81
N GLY A 341 -38.16 0.56 -34.71
CA GLY A 341 -37.64 0.73 -36.08
C GLY A 341 -37.09 -0.59 -36.66
N PHE A 342 -37.93 -1.49 -37.21
CA PHE A 342 -38.29 -1.64 -38.63
C PHE A 342 -37.16 -2.13 -39.56
N GLU A 343 -37.15 -3.44 -39.88
CA GLU A 343 -36.82 -3.92 -41.23
C GLU A 343 -37.37 -5.36 -41.43
N SER A 344 -38.20 -5.52 -42.47
CA SER A 344 -38.68 -6.79 -43.02
C SER A 344 -37.63 -7.34 -43.99
N THR A 345 -37.43 -8.66 -44.14
CA THR A 345 -38.10 -9.44 -45.19
C THR A 345 -37.80 -10.96 -45.09
N THR A 346 -38.88 -11.74 -45.16
CA THR A 346 -39.13 -13.01 -45.88
C THR A 346 -38.17 -14.22 -45.81
N GLY A 347 -38.76 -15.38 -45.52
CA GLY A 347 -38.27 -16.69 -45.96
C GLY A 347 -38.82 -17.88 -45.17
N ASP A 348 -39.95 -18.42 -45.62
CA ASP A 348 -40.62 -19.64 -45.14
C ASP A 348 -39.77 -20.93 -45.32
N ASP A 349 -40.02 -21.92 -44.45
CA ASP A 349 -40.34 -23.34 -44.77
C ASP A 349 -39.72 -24.40 -43.83
N ASN A 350 -40.61 -24.97 -42.99
CA ASN A 350 -40.89 -26.39 -42.73
C ASN A 350 -39.79 -27.43 -42.33
N GLU A 351 -39.92 -27.86 -41.06
CA GLU A 351 -40.22 -29.26 -40.62
C GLU A 351 -39.11 -30.36 -40.64
N PRO A 352 -39.28 -31.55 -39.98
CA PRO A 352 -38.87 -31.81 -38.60
C PRO A 352 -37.90 -33.02 -38.39
N CYS A 353 -37.62 -33.32 -37.12
CA CYS A 353 -36.91 -34.48 -36.54
C CYS A 353 -37.18 -35.85 -37.19
N PRO A 354 -36.26 -36.80 -36.96
CA PRO A 354 -36.69 -38.03 -36.27
C PRO A 354 -35.78 -38.48 -35.13
N GLU A 355 -36.41 -39.25 -34.24
CA GLU A 355 -35.86 -40.04 -33.13
C GLU A 355 -34.83 -41.09 -33.58
N GLN A 356 -33.84 -41.38 -32.73
CA GLN A 356 -33.54 -42.71 -32.17
C GLN A 356 -32.94 -42.57 -30.76
#